data_AF-A0A7R9W7T4-F1
#
_entry.id   AF-A0A7R9W7T4-F1
#
_cell.length_a   1.000
_cell.length_b   1.000
_cell.length_c   1.000
_cell.angle_alpha   90.00
_cell.angle_beta   90.00
_cell.angle_gamma   90.00
#
_symmetry.space_group_name_H-M   'P 1'
#
loop_
_entity.id
_entity.type
_entity.pdbx_description
1 polymer ?
#
loop_
_entity_poly.entity_id
_entity_poly.type
_entity_poly.pdbx_seq_one_letter_code
_entity_poly.pdbx_strand_id
1 'polypeptide(L)'
;MDGTVRENILFGKSYDMGWYSRVISSCGLSVDLEQFPDGDSTIVGDRGVQCSGGQRARIGLARALYRDADLILLDDPLSAVDVKVGCQIF
;
A
#
# COMPACT_ATOMS: atom_id res chain seq x y z
N MET A 1 3.16 -5.46 11.28
CA MET A 1 3.36 -5.65 9.83
C MET A 1 4.75 -6.20 9.74
N ASP A 2 4.89 -7.48 9.42
CA ASP A 2 6.20 -8.13 9.32
C ASP A 2 6.27 -8.84 7.97
N GLY A 3 7.44 -8.80 7.34
CA GLY A 3 7.66 -9.29 5.97
C GLY A 3 7.87 -8.16 4.98
N THR A 4 7.90 -8.48 3.69
CA THR A 4 8.10 -7.50 2.62
C THR A 4 6.89 -6.60 2.43
N VAL A 5 7.07 -5.41 1.85
CA VAL A 5 5.94 -4.54 1.46
C VAL A 5 4.96 -5.30 0.56
N ARG A 6 5.48 -6.05 -0.43
CA ARG A 6 4.66 -6.86 -1.34
C ARG A 6 3.83 -7.90 -0.59
N GLU A 7 4.42 -8.68 0.31
CA GLU A 7 3.67 -9.67 1.11
C GLU A 7 2.60 -9.00 1.98
N ASN A 8 2.91 -7.82 2.52
CA ASN A 8 1.96 -7.04 3.28
C ASN A 8 0.79 -6.58 2.41
N ILE A 9 0.99 -6.24 1.14
CA ILE A 9 -0.09 -5.83 0.22
C ILE A 9 -0.88 -7.04 -0.28
N LEU A 10 -0.21 -8.10 -0.73
CA LEU A 10 -0.84 -9.32 -1.25
C LEU A 10 -1.66 -10.05 -0.19
N PHE A 11 -1.14 -10.12 1.04
CA PHE A 11 -1.81 -10.69 2.21
C PHE A 11 -2.53 -12.03 1.94
N GLY A 12 -1.81 -12.97 1.32
CA GLY A 12 -2.32 -14.32 0.99
C GLY A 12 -3.02 -14.45 -0.37
N LYS A 13 -3.16 -13.37 -1.14
CA LYS A 13 -3.62 -13.41 -2.54
C LYS A 13 -2.45 -13.66 -3.49
N SER A 14 -2.74 -14.20 -4.67
CA SER A 14 -1.79 -14.35 -5.76
C SER A 14 -1.31 -12.99 -6.27
N TYR A 15 -0.05 -12.92 -6.71
CA TYR A 15 0.51 -11.74 -7.34
C TYR A 15 0.00 -11.61 -8.78
N ASP A 16 -0.76 -10.55 -9.03
CA ASP A 16 -1.19 -10.11 -10.35
C ASP A 16 -0.50 -8.78 -10.64
N MET A 17 0.43 -8.79 -11.60
CA MET A 17 1.26 -7.62 -11.89
C MET A 17 0.43 -6.40 -12.35
N GLY A 18 -0.63 -6.62 -13.12
CA GLY A 18 -1.46 -5.54 -13.66
C GLY A 18 -2.30 -4.89 -12.56
N TRP A 19 -2.94 -5.71 -11.74
CA TRP A 19 -3.72 -5.23 -10.60
C TRP A 19 -2.83 -4.59 -9.53
N TYR A 20 -1.70 -5.23 -9.22
CA TYR A 20 -0.74 -4.72 -8.24
C TYR A 20 -0.22 -3.35 -8.63
N SER A 21 0.20 -3.16 -9.89
CA SER A 21 0.65 -1.86 -10.38
C SER A 21 -0.42 -0.78 -10.26
N ARG A 22 -1.68 -1.11 -10.55
CA ARG A 22 -2.81 -0.18 -10.38
C ARG A 22 -3.03 0.19 -8.91
N VAL A 23 -3.00 -0.79 -8.00
CA VAL A 23 -3.15 -0.55 -6.56
C VAL A 23 -2.02 0.32 -6.01
N ILE A 24 -0.77 0.04 -6.38
CA ILE A 24 0.39 0.86 -5.97
C ILE A 24 0.23 2.32 -6.41
N SER A 25 -0.18 2.54 -7.66
CA SER A 25 -0.41 3.88 -8.20
C SER A 25 -1.56 4.59 -7.50
N SER A 26 -2.71 3.92 -7.32
CA SER A 26 -3.90 4.51 -6.68
C SER A 26 -3.67 4.87 -5.21
N CYS A 27 -2.82 4.12 -4.49
CA CYS A 27 -2.48 4.40 -3.11
C CYS A 27 -1.34 5.41 -2.93
N GLY A 28 -0.76 5.94 -4.02
CA GLY A 28 0.40 6.84 -3.95
C GLY A 28 1.67 6.16 -3.41
N LEU A 29 1.75 4.82 -3.46
CA LEU A 29 2.88 4.07 -2.92
C LEU A 29 4.13 4.12 -3.80
N SER A 30 4.02 4.53 -5.07
CA SER A 30 5.15 4.60 -5.99
C SER A 30 6.33 5.39 -5.40
N VAL A 31 6.05 6.54 -4.79
CA VAL A 31 7.07 7.41 -4.17
C VAL A 31 7.66 6.78 -2.91
N ASP A 32 6.89 6.00 -2.16
CA ASP A 32 7.41 5.27 -0.99
C ASP A 32 8.30 4.11 -1.40
N LEU A 33 7.91 3.36 -2.44
CA LEU A 33 8.69 2.24 -2.95
C LEU A 33 10.04 2.71 -3.50
N GLU A 34 10.11 3.88 -4.15
CA GLU A 34 11.39 4.46 -4.61
C GLU A 34 12.33 4.82 -3.46
N GLN A 35 11.80 5.13 -2.28
CA GLN A 35 12.60 5.44 -1.09
C GLN A 35 13.06 4.19 -0.34
N PHE A 36 12.42 3.05 -0.57
CA PHE A 36 12.79 1.81 0.09
C PHE A 36 14.01 1.15 -0.60
N PRO A 37 14.98 0.60 0.15
CA PRO A 37 16.22 0.05 -0.41
C PRO A 37 16.02 -1.00 -1.49
N ASP A 38 15.01 -1.87 -1.32
CA ASP A 38 14.70 -2.98 -2.22
C ASP A 38 13.29 -2.83 -2.83
N GLY A 39 12.79 -1.59 -2.92
CA GLY A 39 11.44 -1.32 -3.40
C GLY A 39 10.39 -2.07 -2.61
N ASP A 40 9.53 -2.80 -3.31
CA ASP A 40 8.46 -3.58 -2.68
C ASP A 40 8.91 -4.91 -2.05
N SER A 41 10.16 -5.30 -2.29
CA SER A 41 10.80 -6.46 -1.63
C SER A 41 11.44 -6.08 -0.30
N THR A 42 11.41 -4.80 0.06
CA THR A 42 11.92 -4.30 1.34
C THR A 42 11.15 -4.90 2.50
N ILE A 43 11.88 -5.48 3.45
CA ILE A 43 11.31 -5.97 4.70
C ILE A 43 10.90 -4.76 5.56
N VAL A 44 9.67 -4.75 6.04
CA VAL A 44 9.12 -3.72 6.93
C VAL A 44 8.67 -4.33 8.25
N GLY A 45 8.65 -3.52 9.30
CA GLY A 45 8.30 -3.97 10.66
C GLY A 45 9.49 -4.06 11.60
N ASP A 46 9.34 -4.82 12.69
CA ASP A 46 10.31 -4.83 13.80
C ASP A 46 11.69 -5.37 13.39
N ARG A 47 11.74 -6.16 12.31
CA ARG A 47 12.97 -6.74 11.74
C ARG A 47 13.45 -6.04 10.46
N GLY A 48 12.80 -4.96 10.05
CA GLY A 48 13.04 -4.30 8.77
C GLY A 48 13.05 -2.78 8.86
N VAL A 49 12.80 -2.13 7.71
CA VAL A 49 12.65 -0.68 7.62
C VAL A 49 11.45 -0.24 8.45
N GLN A 50 11.68 0.75 9.31
CA GLN A 50 10.63 1.39 10.08
C GLN A 50 9.86 2.35 9.17
N CYS A 51 8.63 1.97 8.83
CA CYS A 51 7.73 2.82 8.06
C CYS A 51 7.18 3.97 8.91
N SER A 52 7.10 5.17 8.32
CA SER A 52 6.35 6.28 8.92
C SER A 52 4.86 5.93 9.09
N GLY A 53 4.15 6.69 9.90
CA GLY A 53 2.69 6.51 10.06
C GLY A 53 1.93 6.56 8.74
N GLY A 54 2.29 7.50 7.86
CA GLY A 54 1.69 7.64 6.52
C GLY A 54 2.01 6.46 5.60
N GLN A 55 3.25 5.96 5.60
CA GLN A 55 3.63 4.77 4.85
C GLN A 55 2.84 3.53 5.29
N ARG A 56 2.72 3.33 6.60
CA ARG A 56 1.91 2.22 7.16
C ARG A 56 0.45 2.32 6.75
N ALA A 57 -0.13 3.54 6.77
CA ALA A 57 -1.49 3.77 6.33
C ALA A 57 -1.68 3.45 4.84
N ARG A 58 -0.76 3.91 3.96
CA ARG A 58 -0.80 3.62 2.53
C ARG A 58 -0.62 2.13 2.19
N ILE A 59 0.29 1.43 2.87
CA ILE A 59 0.43 -0.04 2.74
C ILE A 59 -0.85 -0.74 3.20
N GLY A 60 -1.48 -0.28 4.28
CA GLY A 60 -2.76 -0.79 4.77
C GLY A 60 -3.91 -0.56 3.78
N LEU A 61 -3.96 0.61 3.16
CA LEU A 61 -4.93 0.95 2.12
C LEU A 61 -4.74 0.07 0.88
N ALA A 62 -3.50 -0.09 0.42
CA ALA A 62 -3.17 -0.99 -0.68
C ALA A 62 -3.56 -2.44 -0.40
N ARG A 63 -3.30 -2.93 0.81
CA ARG A 63 -3.78 -4.25 1.25
C ARG A 63 -5.30 -4.37 1.16
N ALA A 64 -6.03 -3.35 1.62
CA ALA A 64 -7.50 -3.37 1.61
C ALA A 64 -8.04 -3.40 0.17
N LEU A 65 -7.50 -2.55 -0.71
CA LEU A 65 -7.87 -2.53 -2.14
C LEU A 65 -7.50 -3.84 -2.84
N TYR A 66 -6.29 -4.37 -2.60
CA TYR A 66 -5.82 -5.59 -3.26
C TYR A 66 -6.66 -6.82 -2.89
N ARG A 67 -7.25 -6.84 -1.68
CA ARG A 67 -8.08 -7.94 -1.20
C ARG A 67 -9.41 -8.08 -1.97
N ASP A 68 -9.82 -7.03 -2.69
CA ASP A 68 -11.08 -6.95 -3.44
C ASP A 68 -12.28 -7.31 -2.57
N ALA A 69 -12.46 -6.55 -1.48
CA ALA A 69 -13.56 -6.75 -0.54
C ALA A 69 -14.79 -5.92 -0.94
N ASP A 70 -15.98 -6.49 -0.76
CA ASP A 70 -17.25 -5.82 -1.08
C ASP A 70 -17.51 -4.55 -0.24
N LEU A 71 -16.87 -4.46 0.93
CA LEU A 71 -16.95 -3.30 1.83
C LEU A 71 -15.60 -3.08 2.53
N ILE A 72 -15.08 -1.86 2.44
CA ILE A 72 -13.88 -1.41 3.14
C ILE A 72 -14.27 -0.24 4.04
N LEU A 73 -14.07 -0.38 5.35
CA LEU A 73 -14.23 0.71 6.30
C LEU A 73 -12.88 1.41 6.47
N LEU A 74 -12.82 2.70 6.14
CA LEU A 74 -11.62 3.51 6.25
C LEU A 74 -11.88 4.64 7.24
N ASP A 75 -11.02 4.77 8.24
CA ASP A 75 -11.02 5.88 9.19
C ASP A 75 -9.93 6.87 8.78
N ASP A 76 -10.35 7.95 8.14
CA ASP A 76 -9.50 9.02 7.56
C ASP A 76 -8.35 8.53 6.64
N PRO A 77 -8.63 7.80 5.55
CA PRO A 77 -7.61 7.24 4.65
C PRO A 77 -6.91 8.29 3.77
N LEU A 78 -7.53 9.46 3.58
CA LEU A 78 -7.06 10.52 2.70
C LEU A 78 -6.08 11.48 3.42
N SER A 79 -6.04 11.48 4.76
CA SER A 79 -5.01 12.20 5.51
C SER A 79 -3.58 11.76 5.15
N ALA A 80 -3.42 10.50 4.74
CA ALA A 80 -2.15 9.90 4.38
C ALA A 80 -1.93 9.76 2.86
N VAL A 81 -2.92 10.10 2.02
CA VAL A 81 -2.84 10.02 0.57
C VAL A 81 -3.11 11.40 0.01
N ASP A 82 -2.05 12.06 -0.49
CA ASP A 82 -2.11 13.42 -0.99
C ASP A 82 -3.19 13.60 -2.08
N VAL A 83 -3.89 14.73 -2.04
CA VAL A 83 -5.15 15.07 -2.72
C VAL A 83 -5.02 15.16 -4.25
N LYS A 84 -3.88 14.78 -4.84
CA LYS A 84 -3.70 14.68 -6.29
C LYS A 84 -4.40 13.49 -6.96
N VAL A 85 -5.11 12.66 -6.21
CA VAL A 85 -6.03 11.63 -6.75
C VAL A 85 -7.45 11.82 -6.17
N GLY A 86 -7.87 13.07 -5.95
CA GLY A 86 -9.27 13.39 -5.58
C GLY A 86 -10.28 13.35 -6.75
N CYS A 87 -9.84 13.05 -7.99
CA CYS A 87 -10.66 13.19 -9.20
C CYS A 87 -11.02 11.88 -9.92
N GLN A 88 -10.82 10.70 -9.33
CA GLN A 88 -11.21 9.41 -9.96
C GLN A 88 -12.00 8.46 -9.05
N ILE A 89 -12.69 9.01 -8.05
CA ILE A 89 -13.72 8.26 -7.30
C ILE A 89 -15.07 8.91 -7.61
N PHE A 90 -15.51 8.80 -8.86
CA PHE A 90 -16.91 8.85 -9.32
C PHE A 90 -17.04 8.04 -10.60
#